data_AF-A0A7W8RT60-F1
#
_entry.id   AF-A0A7W8RT60-F1
#
_cell.length_a   1.000
_cell.length_b   1.000
_cell.length_c   1.000
_cell.angle_alpha   90.00
_cell.angle_beta   90.00
_cell.angle_gamma   90.00
#
_symmetry.space_group_name_H-M   'P 1'
#
loop_
_entity.id
_entity.type
_entity.pdbx_description
1 polymer ?
#
loop_
_entity_poly.entity_id
_entity_poly.type
_entity_poly.pdbx_seq_one_letter_code
_entity_poly.pdbx_strand_id
1 'polypeptide(L)' 'MFWEKKLAQWVEDIKTKANLPARLVLWDGQQHDFGQFAAPQVTLHVKSATALPYLALR' A
#
# COMPACT_ATOMS: atom_id res chain seq x y z
N MET A 1 -7.85 -11.70 -5.06
CA MET A 1 -6.98 -12.24 -6.15
C MET A 1 -5.54 -12.42 -5.65
N PHE A 2 -4.65 -13.01 -6.48
CA PHE A 2 -3.22 -13.21 -6.14
C PHE A 2 -2.49 -11.90 -5.82
N TRP A 3 -2.73 -10.86 -6.63
CA TRP A 3 -2.05 -9.57 -6.48
C TRP A 3 -2.48 -8.80 -5.24
N GLU A 4 -3.76 -8.82 -4.87
CA GLU A 4 -4.25 -8.19 -3.64
C GLU A 4 -3.61 -8.82 -2.39
N LYS A 5 -3.42 -10.15 -2.37
CA LYS A 5 -2.75 -10.83 -1.25
C LYS A 5 -1.28 -10.43 -1.15
N LYS A 6 -0.56 -10.39 -2.27
CA LYS A 6 0.84 -9.95 -2.31
C LYS A 6 0.99 -8.48 -1.89
N LEU A 7 0.06 -7.63 -2.32
CA LEU A 7 0.07 -6.22 -1.95
C LEU A 7 -0.16 -6.05 -0.44
N ALA A 8 -1.16 -6.72 0.12
CA ALA A 8 -1.44 -6.68 1.55
C ALA A 8 -0.22 -7.14 2.37
N GLN A 9 0.45 -8.21 1.94
CA GLN A 9 1.68 -8.67 2.58
C GLN A 9 2.79 -7.62 2.51
N TRP A 10 2.99 -7.02 1.34
CA TRP A 10 4.01 -5.98 1.16
C TRP A 10 3.76 -4.73 2.02
N VAL A 11 2.50 -4.30 2.15
CA VAL A 11 2.12 -3.21 3.06
C VAL A 11 2.50 -3.55 4.50
N GLU A 12 2.14 -4.74 4.97
CA GLU A 12 2.44 -5.16 6.36
C GLU A 12 3.96 -5.31 6.59
N ASP A 13 4.70 -5.77 5.59
CA ASP A 13 6.17 -5.84 5.66
C ASP A 13 6.80 -4.45 5.81
N ILE A 14 6.34 -3.44 5.04
CA ILE A 14 6.81 -2.06 5.18
C ILE A 14 6.43 -1.50 6.54
N LYS A 15 5.19 -1.72 6.97
CA LYS A 15 4.69 -1.25 8.26
C LYS A 15 5.52 -1.78 9.41
N THR A 16 5.85 -3.08 9.38
CA THR A 16 6.69 -3.73 10.40
C THR A 16 8.13 -3.22 10.37
N LYS A 17 8.68 -2.91 9.20
CA LYS A 17 10.08 -2.47 9.05
C LYS A 17 10.30 -0.99 9.36
N ALA A 18 9.34 -0.12 9.03
CA ALA A 18 9.59 1.31 8.95
C ALA A 18 8.50 2.20 9.58
N ASN A 19 7.29 1.69 9.84
CA ASN A 19 6.18 2.43 10.47
C ASN A 19 6.01 3.87 9.93
N LEU A 20 5.73 3.99 8.63
CA LEU A 20 5.78 5.26 7.90
C LEU A 20 4.43 6.01 7.96
N PRO A 21 4.44 7.35 8.03
CA PRO A 21 3.24 8.18 7.93
C PRO A 21 2.76 8.31 6.48
N ALA A 22 2.54 7.18 5.79
CA ALA A 22 2.16 7.12 4.40
C ALA A 22 0.94 6.21 4.17
N ARG A 23 0.11 6.58 3.19
CA ARG A 23 -1.08 5.83 2.77
C ARG A 23 -0.99 5.41 1.31
N LEU A 24 -1.39 4.19 1.02
CA LEU A 24 -1.67 3.70 -0.33
C LEU A 24 -3.18 3.76 -0.59
N VAL A 25 -3.59 4.30 -1.72
CA VAL A 25 -4.98 4.31 -2.20
C VAL A 25 -5.04 3.59 -3.54
N LEU A 26 -5.87 2.55 -3.63
CA LEU A 26 -6.07 1.75 -4.83
C LEU A 26 -7.15 2.35 -5.75
N TRP A 27 -7.22 1.83 -6.98
CA TRP A 27 -8.15 2.33 -8.02
C TRP A 27 -9.62 2.10 -7.67
N ASP A 28 -9.91 1.15 -6.78
CA ASP A 28 -11.23 0.83 -6.26
C ASP A 28 -11.56 1.59 -4.95
N GLY A 29 -10.64 2.45 -4.49
CA GLY A 29 -10.79 3.24 -3.28
C GLY A 29 -10.32 2.55 -1.99
N GLN A 30 -9.85 1.29 -2.05
CA GLN A 30 -9.25 0.65 -0.88
C GLN A 30 -8.01 1.40 -0.41
N GLN A 31 -7.81 1.44 0.90
CA GLN A 31 -6.72 2.19 1.53
C GLN A 31 -5.91 1.30 2.46
N HIS A 32 -4.58 1.48 2.41
CA HIS A 32 -3.64 0.77 3.26
C HIS A 32 -2.64 1.75 3.86
N ASP A 33 -2.49 1.73 5.18
CA ASP A 33 -1.55 2.59 5.89
C ASP A 33 -0.25 1.84 6.19
N PHE A 34 0.89 2.48 5.90
CA PHE A 34 2.22 1.94 6.13
C PHE A 34 2.72 2.13 7.57
N GLY A 35 1.84 2.49 8.51
CA GLY A 35 2.18 2.80 9.88
C GLY A 35 0.98 3.18 10.75
N GLN A 36 1.24 3.49 12.02
CA GLN A 36 0.30 4.22 12.87
C GLN A 36 0.65 5.70 12.89
N PHE A 37 -0.33 6.54 12.55
CA PHE A 37 -0.18 7.98 12.51
C PHE A 37 -1.56 8.65 12.59
N ALA A 38 -1.58 9.92 13.02
CA ALA A 38 -2.83 10.69 13.10
C ALA A 38 -3.36 11.08 11.72
N ALA A 39 -2.46 11.43 10.79
CA ALA A 39 -2.79 11.74 9.40
C ALA A 39 -1.61 11.36 8.47
N PRO A 40 -1.88 10.90 7.23
CA PRO A 40 -0.82 10.57 6.30
C PRO A 40 -0.12 11.85 5.83
N GLN A 41 1.20 11.84 5.83
CA GLN A 41 2.01 12.91 5.24
C GLN A 41 2.18 12.71 3.73
N VAL A 42 2.12 11.47 3.27
CA VAL A 42 2.23 11.09 1.86
C VAL A 42 1.10 10.14 1.48
N THR A 43 0.46 10.39 0.33
CA THR A 43 -0.54 9.47 -0.23
C THR A 43 -0.10 9.00 -1.63
N LEU A 44 0.04 7.69 -1.78
CA LEU A 44 0.39 7.00 -3.02
C LEU A 44 -0.90 6.53 -3.69
N HIS A 45 -1.19 7.04 -4.89
CA HIS A 45 -2.39 6.64 -5.64
C HIS A 45 -2.04 5.64 -6.75
N VAL A 46 -2.67 4.48 -6.72
CA VAL A 46 -2.59 3.46 -7.77
C VAL A 46 -3.79 3.62 -8.69
N LYS A 47 -3.58 4.23 -9.86
CA LYS A 47 -4.68 4.61 -10.76
C LYS A 47 -5.29 3.44 -11.56
N SER A 48 -4.69 2.25 -11.53
CA SER A 48 -5.16 1.09 -12.29
C SER A 48 -4.72 -0.22 -11.66
N ALA A 49 -5.58 -1.25 -11.74
CA ALA A 49 -5.25 -2.63 -11.35
C ALA A 49 -4.01 -3.18 -12.09
N THR A 50 -3.77 -2.71 -13.31
CA THR A 50 -2.61 -3.12 -14.11
C THR A 50 -1.27 -2.65 -13.53
N ALA A 51 -1.26 -1.71 -12.57
CA ALA A 51 -0.05 -1.25 -11.91
C ALA A 51 0.37 -2.13 -10.72
N LEU A 52 -0.51 -3.03 -10.23
CA LEU A 52 -0.24 -3.89 -9.07
C LEU A 52 1.05 -4.70 -9.15
N PRO A 53 1.44 -5.30 -10.29
CA PRO A 53 2.67 -6.07 -10.36
C PRO A 53 3.90 -5.25 -9.98
N TYR A 54 3.96 -3.97 -10.34
CA TYR A 54 5.11 -3.10 -10.06
C TYR A 54 5.30 -2.76 -8.58
N LEU A 55 4.27 -2.94 -7.75
CA LEU A 55 4.31 -2.64 -6.32
C LEU A 55 4.73 -3.84 -5.47
N ALA A 56 4.36 -5.05 -5.91
CA ALA A 56 4.50 -6.28 -5.12
C ALA A 56 5.48 -7.31 -5.73
N LEU A 57 6.34 -6.88 -6.65
CA LEU A 57 7.41 -7.68 -7.27
C LEU A 57 8.76 -7.57 -6.54
N ARG A 58 8.84 -6.93 -5.38
CA ARG A 58 10.10 -6.76 -4.62
C ARG A 58 10.13 -7.56 -3.33
#